data_AF-A0A4U0UQM5-F1
#
_entry.id   AF-A0A4U0UQM5-F1
#
_cell.length_a   1.000
_cell.length_b   1.000
_cell.length_c   1.000
_cell.angle_alpha   90.00
_cell.angle_beta   90.00
_cell.angle_gamma   90.00
#
_symmetry.space_group_name_H-M   'P 1'
#
loop_
_entity.id
_entity.type
_entity.pdbx_description
1 polymer ?
#
loop_
_entity_poly.entity_id
_entity_poly.type
_entity_poly.pdbx_seq_one_letter_code
_entity_poly.pdbx_strand_id
1 'polypeptide(L)' 'IEKHDSHERFDVSLKFFKEGKFKTEGFTNFLYSRVFFPNGGGDFEHKGTINQMLELPKEDLDEATKVAMERQQATGGGH' A
#
# COMPACT_ATOMS: atom_id res chain seq x y z
N ILE A 1 -15.98 -4.36 17.84
CA ILE A 1 -15.54 -3.82 16.53
C ILE A 1 -16.62 -4.21 15.53
N GLU A 2 -17.34 -3.23 14.99
CA GLU A 2 -18.40 -3.44 14.00
C GLU A 2 -17.79 -3.72 12.62
N LYS A 3 -18.28 -4.75 11.92
CA LYS A 3 -17.83 -5.10 10.56
C LYS A 3 -18.69 -4.31 9.57
N HIS A 4 -18.07 -3.44 8.79
CA HIS A 4 -18.71 -2.79 7.65
C HIS A 4 -18.08 -3.30 6.36
N ASP A 5 -18.88 -3.36 5.31
CA ASP A 5 -18.44 -3.73 3.98
C ASP A 5 -17.47 -2.67 3.41
N SER A 6 -16.50 -3.11 2.60
CA SER A 6 -15.50 -2.21 2.03
C SER A 6 -16.10 -1.22 1.04
N HIS A 7 -17.12 -1.60 0.28
CA HIS A 7 -17.84 -0.69 -0.62
C HIS A 7 -18.62 0.36 0.16
N GLU A 8 -19.31 -0.03 1.23
CA GLU A 8 -20.05 0.90 2.08
C GLU A 8 -19.11 1.97 2.69
N ARG A 9 -17.95 1.54 3.20
CA ARG A 9 -16.91 2.46 3.70
C ARG A 9 -16.41 3.41 2.62
N PHE A 10 -16.21 2.92 1.39
CA PHE A 10 -15.78 3.74 0.27
C PHE A 10 -16.84 4.78 -0.11
N ASP A 11 -18.10 4.39 -0.23
CA ASP A 11 -19.20 5.27 -0.65
C ASP A 11 -19.47 6.39 0.34
N VAL A 12 -19.46 6.06 1.64
CA VAL A 12 -19.59 7.05 2.72
C VAL A 12 -18.42 8.03 2.67
N SER A 13 -17.21 7.52 2.49
CA SER A 13 -15.99 8.34 2.45
C SER A 13 -15.90 9.22 1.20
N LEU A 14 -16.39 8.72 0.05
CA LEU A 14 -16.46 9.47 -1.20
C LEU A 14 -17.42 10.67 -1.10
N LYS A 15 -18.54 10.52 -0.37
CA LYS A 15 -19.45 11.65 -0.11
C LYS A 15 -18.77 12.73 0.72
N PHE A 16 -18.08 12.35 1.80
CA PHE A 16 -17.33 13.30 2.62
C PHE A 16 -16.20 13.99 1.84
N PHE A 17 -15.51 13.26 0.98
CA PHE A 17 -14.49 13.82 0.09
C PHE A 17 -15.07 14.87 -0.86
N LYS A 18 -16.19 14.57 -1.54
CA LYS A 18 -16.87 15.50 -2.46
C LYS A 18 -17.40 16.76 -1.75
N GLU A 19 -17.80 16.63 -0.49
CA GLU A 19 -18.30 17.74 0.33
C GLU A 19 -17.17 18.56 0.98
N GLY A 20 -15.90 18.27 0.68
CA GLY A 20 -14.75 18.97 1.27
C GLY A 20 -14.54 18.67 2.76
N LYS A 21 -15.19 17.63 3.29
CA LYS A 21 -15.08 17.19 4.68
C LYS A 21 -13.90 16.24 4.84
N PHE A 22 -12.70 16.73 4.49
CA PHE A 22 -11.41 16.03 4.53
C PHE A 22 -10.90 15.70 5.96
N LYS A 23 -11.77 15.62 6.97
CA LYS A 23 -11.33 15.15 8.29
C LYS A 23 -10.70 13.76 8.13
N THR A 24 -9.61 13.54 8.86
CA THR A 24 -8.66 12.42 8.73
C THR A 24 -9.34 11.06 8.52
N GLU A 25 -10.45 10.79 9.18
CA GLU A 25 -11.18 9.52 9.11
C GLU A 25 -11.84 9.26 7.75
N GLY A 26 -12.51 10.25 7.15
CA GLY A 26 -13.15 10.12 5.84
C GLY A 26 -12.12 10.02 4.70
N PHE A 27 -11.02 10.75 4.81
CA PHE A 27 -9.93 10.68 3.84
C PHE A 27 -9.18 9.34 3.90
N THR A 28 -8.90 8.83 5.10
CA THR A 28 -8.20 7.55 5.29
C THR A 28 -9.05 6.38 4.78
N ASN A 29 -10.34 6.35 5.10
CA ASN A 29 -11.24 5.30 4.63
C ASN A 29 -11.40 5.34 3.10
N PHE A 30 -11.48 6.52 2.48
CA PHE A 30 -11.51 6.65 1.03
C PHE A 30 -10.27 6.04 0.37
N LEU A 31 -9.07 6.33 0.90
CA LEU A 31 -7.81 5.84 0.33
C LEU A 31 -7.66 4.32 0.44
N TYR A 32 -7.98 3.74 1.60
CA TYR A 32 -7.62 2.36 1.90
C TYR A 32 -8.75 1.34 1.71
N SER A 33 -10.02 1.74 1.59
CA SER A 33 -11.12 0.77 1.43
C SER A 33 -11.11 0.05 0.08
N ARG A 34 -10.66 0.71 -0.99
CA ARG A 34 -10.68 0.17 -2.36
C ARG A 34 -9.79 -1.06 -2.54
N VAL A 35 -8.74 -1.21 -1.74
CA VAL A 35 -7.84 -2.38 -1.81
C VAL A 35 -8.58 -3.69 -1.48
N PHE A 36 -9.66 -3.60 -0.69
CA PHE A 36 -10.45 -4.75 -0.25
C PHE A 36 -11.65 -5.04 -1.16
N PHE A 37 -11.72 -4.45 -2.35
CA PHE A 37 -12.80 -4.74 -3.30
C PHE A 37 -12.54 -6.11 -3.96
N PRO A 38 -13.59 -6.91 -4.23
CA PRO A 38 -13.45 -8.26 -4.78
C PRO A 38 -12.98 -8.29 -6.24
N ASN A 39 -12.82 -7.13 -6.88
CA ASN A 39 -12.34 -7.00 -8.26
C ASN A 39 -10.81 -7.20 -8.42
N GLY A 40 -10.12 -7.62 -7.36
CA GLY A 40 -8.69 -7.90 -7.38
C GLY A 40 -7.82 -6.65 -7.52
N GLY A 41 -8.34 -5.46 -7.18
CA GLY A 41 -7.56 -4.23 -7.17
C GLY A 41 -6.44 -4.21 -6.12
N GLY A 42 -6.61 -4.97 -5.02
CA GLY A 42 -5.60 -5.19 -3.99
C GLY A 42 -4.88 -6.53 -4.07
N ASP A 43 -5.03 -7.28 -5.17
CA ASP A 43 -4.31 -8.54 -5.36
C ASP A 43 -2.88 -8.24 -5.83
N PHE A 44 -1.99 -8.02 -4.87
CA PHE A 44 -0.54 -7.84 -5.11
C PHE A 44 0.23 -9.16 -5.08
N GLU A 45 -0.36 -10.21 -4.50
CA GLU A 45 0.30 -11.51 -4.35
C GLU A 45 0.37 -12.27 -5.67
N HIS A 46 -0.73 -12.30 -6.45
CA HIS A 46 -0.76 -13.08 -7.69
C HIS A 46 -0.38 -12.25 -8.92
N LYS A 47 -0.63 -10.94 -8.89
CA LYS A 47 -0.28 -10.04 -10.02
C LYS A 47 1.18 -9.63 -10.02
N GLY A 48 1.86 -9.71 -8.88
CA GLY A 48 3.26 -9.30 -8.72
C GLY A 48 3.50 -7.84 -9.10
N THR A 49 4.75 -7.49 -9.40
CA THR A 49 5.10 -6.16 -9.90
C THR A 49 4.93 -6.07 -11.41
N ILE A 50 4.69 -4.86 -11.93
CA ILE A 50 4.57 -4.61 -13.37
C ILE A 50 5.92 -4.43 -14.09
N ASN A 51 7.03 -4.90 -13.48
CA ASN A 51 8.39 -4.66 -13.98
C ASN A 51 8.58 -5.17 -15.41
N GLN A 52 8.00 -6.32 -15.75
CA GLN A 52 8.07 -6.86 -17.13
C GLN A 52 7.34 -5.98 -18.14
N MET A 53 6.17 -5.43 -17.77
CA MET A 53 5.39 -4.54 -18.63
C MET A 53 6.10 -3.20 -18.84
N LEU A 54 6.80 -2.72 -17.81
CA LEU A 54 7.55 -1.46 -17.84
C LEU A 54 9.01 -1.64 -18.29
N GLU A 55 9.43 -2.85 -18.66
CA GLU A 55 10.79 -3.21 -19.03
C GLU A 55 11.84 -2.77 -17.97
N LEU A 56 11.44 -2.75 -16.70
CA LEU A 56 12.34 -2.42 -15.61
C LEU A 56 13.34 -3.55 -15.37
N PRO A 57 14.60 -3.21 -15.02
CA PRO A 57 15.59 -4.22 -14.69
C PRO A 57 15.11 -5.07 -13.51
N LYS A 58 15.41 -6.38 -13.57
CA LYS A 58 15.14 -7.29 -12.46
C LYS A 58 16.16 -7.02 -11.36
N GLU A 59 15.69 -6.59 -10.20
CA GLU A 59 16.52 -6.37 -9.02
C GLU A 59 16.76 -7.69 -8.28
N ASP A 60 17.96 -7.83 -7.71
CA ASP A 60 18.30 -8.89 -6.77
C ASP A 60 18.12 -8.35 -5.34
N LEU A 61 17.02 -8.79 -4.70
CA LEU A 61 16.68 -8.35 -3.36
C LEU A 61 17.64 -8.92 -2.30
N ASP A 62 18.26 -10.07 -2.55
CA ASP A 62 19.20 -10.68 -1.61
C ASP A 62 20.49 -9.85 -1.54
N GLU A 63 21.01 -9.44 -2.70
CA GLU A 63 22.17 -8.55 -2.79
C GLU A 63 21.86 -7.16 -2.19
N ALA A 64 20.69 -6.60 -2.49
CA ALA A 64 20.28 -5.32 -1.88
C ALA A 64 20.19 -5.42 -0.34
N THR A 65 19.68 -6.53 0.18
CA THR A 65 19.56 -6.79 1.61
C THR A 65 20.94 -6.94 2.27
N LYS A 66 21.85 -7.66 1.62
CA LYS A 66 23.23 -7.81 2.07
C LYS A 66 23.94 -6.45 2.17
N VAL A 67 23.83 -5.61 1.14
CA VAL A 67 24.39 -4.25 1.15
C VAL A 67 23.78 -3.39 2.27
N ALA A 68 22.48 -3.52 2.54
CA ALA A 68 21.83 -2.81 3.64
C ALA A 68 22.38 -3.26 5.01
N MET A 69 22.58 -4.57 5.20
CA MET A 69 23.19 -5.11 6.42
C MET A 69 24.64 -4.67 6.60
N GLU A 70 25.45 -4.70 5.54
CA GLU A 70 26.83 -4.22 5.55
C GLU A 70 26.89 -2.73 5.93
N ARG A 71 25.99 -1.91 5.37
CA ARG A 71 25.86 -0.49 5.74
C ARG A 71 25.52 -0.32 7.22
N GLN A 72 24.53 -1.07 7.73
CA GLN A 72 24.13 -1.01 9.13
C GLN A 72 25.29 -1.36 10.07
N GLN A 73 26.07 -2.39 9.75
CA GLN A 73 27.23 -2.81 10.53
C GLN A 73 28.36 -1.79 10.47
N ALA A 74 28.63 -1.21 9.29
CA ALA A 74 29.66 -0.19 9.10
C ALA A 74 29.33 1.14 9.81
N THR A 75 28.05 1.48 9.96
CA THR A 75 27.62 2.68 10.70
C THR A 75 27.63 2.50 12.22
N GLY A 76 27.91 1.28 12.73
CA GLY A 76 27.89 0.96 14.14
C GLY A 76 26.46 0.89 14.69
N GLY A 77 26.10 -0.24 15.30
CA GLY A 77 24.84 -0.42 16.03
C GLY A 77 24.74 0.49 17.25
N GLY A 78 24.42 1.77 17.03
CA GLY A 78 24.10 2.75 18.05
C GLY A 78 22.61 2.75 18.35
N HIS A 79 22.11 1.68 18.96
CA HIS A 79 20.94 1.70 19.85
C HIS A 79 21.37 1.05 21.17
#